data_AF-A0A975PJL5-F1
#
_entry.id   AF-A0A975PJL5-F1
#
_cell.length_a   1.000
_cell.length_b   1.000
_cell.length_c   1.000
_cell.angle_alpha   90.00
_cell.angle_beta   90.00
_cell.angle_gamma   90.00
#
_symmetry.space_group_name_H-M   'P 1'
#
loop_
_entity.id
_entity.type
_entity.pdbx_description
1 polymer ?
#
loop_
_entity_poly.entity_id
_entity_poly.type
_entity_poly.pdbx_seq_one_letter_code
_entity_poly.pdbx_strand_id
1 'polypeptide(L)'
;MLDIKLPVLDKNDNWFVHEQKLKEETSELVATIQIYNHVIRQDKETFKTKEEAARDLFMETLDVIQVCIGILDKLIKSYPKMLIEVSKDHIEKLHRRGWIFKKWIKIEED
;
A
#
# COMPACT_ATOMS: atom_id res chain seq x y z
N MET A 1 18.38 9.34 -11.98
CA MET A 1 17.61 8.71 -10.88
C MET A 1 16.18 9.14 -11.08
N LEU A 2 15.25 8.20 -11.22
CA LEU A 2 13.84 8.52 -11.43
C LEU A 2 13.24 8.82 -10.04
N ASP A 3 12.70 10.02 -9.84
CA ASP A 3 12.04 10.40 -8.60
C ASP A 3 10.52 10.28 -8.78
N ILE A 4 9.94 9.20 -8.27
CA ILE A 4 8.48 8.97 -8.28
C ILE A 4 7.97 9.19 -6.86
N LYS A 5 7.08 10.18 -6.71
CA LYS A 5 6.36 10.45 -5.47
C LYS A 5 4.93 9.89 -5.56
N LEU A 6 4.42 9.34 -4.46
CA LEU A 6 3.01 8.95 -4.34
C LEU A 6 2.19 10.18 -3.92
N PRO A 7 1.09 10.51 -4.62
CA PRO A 7 0.35 11.73 -4.36
C PRO A 7 -0.57 11.59 -3.13
N VAL A 8 -0.73 12.69 -2.40
CA VAL A 8 -1.89 12.89 -1.53
C VAL A 8 -3.01 13.46 -2.40
N LEU A 9 -4.15 12.78 -2.45
CA LEU A 9 -5.27 13.20 -3.29
C LEU A 9 -6.13 14.22 -2.54
N ASP A 10 -6.52 15.30 -3.21
CA ASP A 10 -7.49 16.27 -2.68
C ASP A 10 -8.91 15.67 -2.71
N LYS A 11 -9.21 14.88 -1.68
CA LYS A 11 -10.51 14.22 -1.47
C LYS A 11 -10.99 14.48 -0.06
N ASN A 12 -12.29 14.76 0.09
CA ASN A 12 -12.95 14.99 1.38
C ASN A 12 -13.84 13.81 1.79
N ASP A 13 -13.34 12.59 1.56
CA ASP A 13 -14.07 11.37 1.85
C ASP A 13 -14.34 11.24 3.35
N ASN A 14 -15.55 10.78 3.72
CA ASN A 14 -15.86 10.47 5.11
C ASN A 14 -15.28 9.10 5.52
N TRP A 15 -15.30 8.77 6.82
CA TRP A 15 -14.71 7.51 7.30
C TRP A 15 -15.37 6.26 6.73
N PHE A 16 -16.68 6.32 6.45
CA PHE A 16 -17.39 5.22 5.80
C PHE A 16 -16.84 4.98 4.39
N VAL A 17 -16.61 6.04 3.61
CA VAL A 17 -16.01 5.91 2.27
C VAL A 17 -14.59 5.33 2.33
N HIS A 18 -13.75 5.79 3.26
CA HIS A 18 -12.41 5.20 3.45
C HIS A 18 -12.47 3.72 3.81
N GLU A 19 -13.40 3.32 4.68
CA GLU A 19 -13.58 1.92 5.06
C GLU A 19 -14.04 1.06 3.87
N GLN A 20 -15.01 1.54 3.08
CA GLN A 20 -15.47 0.81 1.90
C GLN A 20 -14.35 0.67 0.87
N LYS A 21 -13.60 1.75 0.59
CA LYS A 21 -12.47 1.71 -0.33
C LYS A 21 -11.38 0.76 0.15
N LEU A 22 -11.02 0.79 1.44
CA LEU A 22 -10.03 -0.15 1.97
C LEU A 22 -10.46 -1.61 1.78
N LYS A 23 -11.75 -1.92 1.94
CA LYS A 23 -12.30 -3.27 1.70
C LYS A 23 -12.23 -3.66 0.22
N GLU A 24 -12.58 -2.74 -0.67
CA GLU A 24 -12.53 -2.90 -2.13
C GLU A 24 -11.10 -3.20 -2.59
N GLU A 25 -10.17 -2.26 -2.38
CA GLU A 25 -8.78 -2.39 -2.85
C GLU A 25 -8.07 -3.61 -2.20
N THR A 26 -8.38 -3.92 -0.93
CA THR A 26 -7.83 -5.14 -0.29
C THR A 26 -8.36 -6.41 -0.94
N SER A 27 -9.64 -6.44 -1.33
CA SER A 27 -10.23 -7.60 -1.99
C SER A 27 -9.62 -7.81 -3.39
N GLU A 28 -9.39 -6.72 -4.12
CA GLU A 28 -8.73 -6.73 -5.44
C GLU A 28 -7.27 -7.18 -5.32
N LEU A 29 -6.52 -6.66 -4.34
CA LEU A 29 -5.16 -7.13 -4.05
C LEU A 29 -5.11 -8.63 -3.74
N VAL A 30 -6.03 -9.14 -2.90
CA VAL A 30 -6.09 -10.56 -2.57
C VAL A 30 -6.39 -11.41 -3.81
N ALA A 31 -7.35 -10.99 -4.65
CA ALA A 31 -7.66 -11.68 -5.91
C ALA A 31 -6.44 -11.72 -6.84
N THR A 32 -5.73 -10.60 -6.96
CA THR A 32 -4.55 -10.50 -7.82
C THR A 32 -3.35 -11.31 -7.28
N ILE A 33 -3.17 -11.42 -5.96
CA ILE A 33 -2.21 -12.35 -5.35
C ILE A 33 -2.53 -13.81 -5.74
N GLN A 34 -3.81 -14.19 -5.75
CA GLN A 34 -4.22 -15.54 -6.14
C GLN A 34 -3.95 -15.81 -7.63
N ILE A 35 -4.28 -14.84 -8.49
CA ILE A 35 -4.00 -14.91 -9.93
C ILE A 35 -2.49 -15.03 -10.16
N TYR A 36 -1.67 -14.18 -9.54
CA TYR A 36 -0.22 -14.23 -9.68
C TYR A 36 0.34 -15.59 -9.24
N ASN A 37 -0.10 -16.11 -8.09
CA ASN A 37 0.30 -17.44 -7.61
C ASN A 37 -0.08 -18.56 -8.57
N HIS A 38 -1.23 -18.46 -9.24
CA HIS A 38 -1.65 -19.43 -10.24
C HIS A 38 -0.76 -19.36 -11.48
N VAL A 39 -0.50 -18.17 -12.01
CA VAL A 39 0.32 -17.93 -13.20
C VAL A 39 1.77 -18.42 -13.01
N ILE A 40 2.38 -18.16 -11.85
CA ILE A 40 3.78 -18.58 -11.62
C ILE A 40 3.96 -20.09 -11.44
N ARG A 41 2.90 -20.82 -11.08
CA ARG A 41 2.93 -22.27 -10.81
C ARG A 41 2.64 -23.12 -12.04
N GLN A 42 2.14 -22.54 -13.13
CA GLN A 42 1.84 -23.28 -14.35
C GLN A 42 2.95 -23.13 -15.39
N ASP A 43 3.28 -24.25 -16.04
CA ASP A 43 4.22 -24.30 -17.18
C ASP A 43 3.50 -24.25 -18.55
N LYS A 44 2.17 -24.08 -18.56
CA LYS A 44 1.35 -24.03 -19.78
C LYS A 44 0.89 -22.61 -20.08
N GLU A 45 0.40 -22.38 -21.31
CA GLU A 45 -0.24 -21.11 -21.70
C GLU A 45 -1.36 -20.74 -20.72
N THR A 46 -1.13 -19.63 -20.02
CA THR A 46 -2.09 -18.93 -19.18
C THR A 46 -2.65 -17.74 -19.95
N PHE A 47 -3.80 -17.23 -19.51
CA PHE A 47 -4.43 -16.01 -20.07
C PHE A 47 -3.63 -14.72 -19.81
N LYS A 48 -2.58 -14.77 -18.97
CA LYS A 48 -1.64 -13.69 -18.69
C LYS A 48 -0.23 -14.24 -18.59
N THR A 49 0.76 -13.49 -19.06
CA THR A 49 2.19 -13.72 -18.78
C THR A 49 2.52 -13.48 -17.31
N LYS A 50 3.70 -13.94 -16.87
CA LYS A 50 4.18 -13.70 -15.49
C LYS A 50 4.41 -12.21 -15.22
N GLU A 51 4.89 -11.49 -16.23
CA GLU A 51 5.12 -10.05 -16.20
C GLU A 51 3.81 -9.26 -16.10
N GLU A 52 2.78 -9.63 -16.86
CA GLU A 52 1.45 -9.00 -16.76
C GLU A 52 0.82 -9.23 -15.39
N ALA A 53 0.85 -10.47 -14.89
CA ALA A 53 0.31 -10.78 -13.57
C ALA A 53 1.09 -10.07 -12.44
N ALA A 54 2.41 -9.92 -12.57
CA ALA A 54 3.23 -9.15 -11.64
C ALA A 54 2.87 -7.66 -11.68
N ARG A 55 2.64 -7.11 -12.88
CA ARG A 55 2.25 -5.71 -13.06
C ARG A 55 0.91 -5.42 -12.38
N ASP A 56 -0.09 -6.28 -12.57
CA ASP A 56 -1.38 -6.12 -11.89
C ASP A 56 -1.20 -6.14 -10.38
N LEU A 57 -0.38 -7.08 -9.86
CA LEU A 57 -0.11 -7.16 -8.43
C LEU A 57 0.55 -5.88 -7.89
N PHE A 58 1.46 -5.27 -8.65
CA PHE A 58 2.03 -3.98 -8.31
C PHE A 58 0.96 -2.87 -8.26
N MET A 59 0.06 -2.82 -9.24
CA MET A 59 -1.01 -1.80 -9.29
C MET A 59 -1.92 -1.90 -8.06
N GLU A 60 -2.48 -3.08 -7.79
CA GLU A 60 -3.39 -3.27 -6.65
C GLU A 60 -2.70 -3.03 -5.30
N THR A 61 -1.40 -3.30 -5.21
CA THR A 61 -0.61 -2.96 -4.01
C THR A 61 -0.52 -1.46 -3.83
N LEU A 62 -0.31 -0.71 -4.91
CA LEU A 62 -0.26 0.75 -4.88
C LEU A 62 -1.63 1.36 -4.56
N ASP A 63 -2.72 0.76 -5.02
CA ASP A 63 -4.07 1.25 -4.74
C ASP A 63 -4.43 1.12 -3.25
N VAL A 64 -4.08 -0.01 -2.61
CA VAL A 64 -4.19 -0.15 -1.14
C VAL A 64 -3.33 0.88 -0.39
N ILE A 65 -2.10 1.13 -0.86
CA ILE A 65 -1.23 2.16 -0.30
C ILE A 65 -1.86 3.54 -0.46
N GLN A 66 -2.47 3.84 -1.61
CA GLN A 66 -3.12 5.12 -1.88
C GLN A 66 -4.31 5.39 -0.95
N VAL A 67 -5.09 4.37 -0.62
CA VAL A 67 -6.15 4.47 0.41
C VAL A 67 -5.55 4.73 1.79
N CYS A 68 -4.46 4.04 2.15
CA CYS A 68 -3.75 4.29 3.41
C CYS A 68 -3.20 5.73 3.50
N ILE A 69 -2.66 6.27 2.40
CA ILE A 69 -2.20 7.66 2.32
C ILE A 69 -3.37 8.62 2.60
N GLY A 70 -4.54 8.39 2.01
CA GLY A 70 -5.73 9.22 2.26
C GLY A 70 -6.20 9.17 3.72
N ILE A 71 -6.12 8.00 4.37
CA ILE A 71 -6.43 7.86 5.80
C ILE A 71 -5.41 8.64 6.66
N LEU A 72 -4.11 8.54 6.33
CA LEU A 72 -3.06 9.27 7.03
C LEU A 72 -3.23 10.79 6.89
N ASP A 73 -3.44 11.29 5.67
CA ASP A 73 -3.68 12.72 5.42
C ASP A 73 -4.85 13.25 6.26
N LYS A 74 -5.97 12.53 6.28
CA LYS A 74 -7.13 12.90 7.09
C LYS A 74 -6.83 12.95 8.60
N LEU A 75 -6.03 12.00 9.10
CA LEU A 75 -5.60 12.00 10.50
C LEU A 75 -4.64 13.14 10.82
N ILE A 76 -3.67 13.42 9.95
CA ILE A 76 -2.65 14.47 10.13
C ILE A 76 -3.31 15.86 10.13
N LYS A 77 -4.32 16.09 9.28
CA LYS A 77 -5.14 17.31 9.32
C LYS A 77 -5.75 17.58 10.71
N SER A 78 -6.08 16.52 11.46
CA SER A 78 -6.62 16.61 12.82
C SER A 78 -5.55 16.57 13.91
N TYR A 79 -4.43 15.88 13.66
CA TYR A 79 -3.37 15.58 14.63
C TYR A 79 -1.98 15.74 14.00
N PRO A 80 -1.55 16.97 13.65
CA PRO A 80 -0.41 17.21 12.76
C PRO A 80 0.95 16.73 13.32
N LYS A 81 1.07 16.54 14.64
CA LYS A 81 2.32 16.06 15.27
C LYS A 81 2.34 14.55 15.51
N MET A 82 1.20 13.88 15.39
CA MET A 82 1.05 12.49 15.83
C MET A 82 1.73 11.51 14.88
N LEU A 83 1.79 11.79 13.58
CA LEU A 83 2.39 10.88 12.59
C LEU A 83 3.84 10.53 12.94
N ILE A 84 4.64 11.52 13.33
CA ILE A 84 6.07 11.32 13.66
C ILE A 84 6.20 10.41 14.87
N GLU A 85 5.39 10.63 15.90
CA GLU A 85 5.40 9.85 17.14
C GLU A 85 4.99 8.39 16.88
N VAL A 86 3.84 8.18 16.24
CA VAL A 86 3.34 6.82 15.95
C VAL A 86 4.23 6.05 14.96
N SER A 87 4.92 6.75 14.06
CA SER A 87 5.90 6.13 13.14
C SER A 87 7.11 5.58 13.90
N LYS A 88 7.64 6.34 14.87
CA LYS A 88 8.74 5.89 15.73
C LYS A 88 8.32 4.66 16.55
N ASP A 89 7.15 4.72 17.18
CA ASP A 89 6.61 3.61 17.97
C ASP A 89 6.39 2.36 17.13
N HIS A 90 5.93 2.54 15.88
CA HIS A 90 5.75 1.44 14.94
C HIS A 90 7.07 0.77 14.59
N ILE A 91 8.12 1.54 14.27
CA ILE A 91 9.45 1.02 13.95
C ILE A 91 10.03 0.25 15.15
N GLU A 92 9.94 0.80 16.37
CA GLU A 92 10.40 0.12 17.58
C GLU A 92 9.63 -1.20 17.81
N LYS A 93 8.31 -1.18 17.61
CA LYS A 93 7.47 -2.39 17.67
C LYS A 93 7.91 -3.46 16.68
N LEU A 94 8.29 -3.10 15.46
CA LEU A 94 8.79 -4.07 14.47
C LEU A 94 10.15 -4.65 14.89
N HIS A 95 11.07 -3.83 15.40
CA HIS A 95 12.34 -4.31 15.95
C HIS A 95 12.13 -5.30 17.11
N ARG A 96 11.25 -4.97 18.06
CA ARG A 96 10.92 -5.85 19.19
C ARG A 96 10.30 -7.19 18.76
N ARG A 97 9.65 -7.23 17.59
CA ARG A 97 9.09 -8.45 16.99
C ARG A 97 10.12 -9.26 16.18
N GLY A 98 11.37 -8.82 16.12
CA GLY A 98 12.46 -9.53 15.44
C GLY A 98 12.53 -9.31 13.93
N TRP A 99 11.81 -8.31 13.39
CA TRP A 99 11.90 -7.98 11.96
C TRP A 99 13.26 -7.36 11.63
N ILE A 100 13.89 -7.82 10.55
CA ILE A 100 15.16 -7.29 10.03
C ILE A 100 14.86 -6.41 8.81
N PHE A 101 15.24 -5.13 8.88
CA PHE A 101 14.96 -4.17 7.81
C PHE A 101 16.00 -4.27 6.69
N LYS A 102 15.52 -4.48 5.46
CA LYS A 102 16.36 -4.53 4.26
C LYS A 102 16.72 -3.15 3.71
N LYS A 103 15.78 -2.21 3.73
CA LYS A 103 15.90 -0.84 3.20
C LYS A 103 14.84 0.06 3.81
N TRP A 104 15.06 1.37 3.73
CA TRP A 104 14.07 2.39 4.08
C TRP A 104 13.40 2.95 2.82
N ILE A 105 12.10 3.22 2.92
CA ILE A 105 11.38 4.02 1.94
C ILE A 105 11.15 5.38 2.61
N LYS A 106 11.63 6.45 1.99
CA LYS A 106 11.39 7.81 2.46
C LYS A 106 10.17 8.36 1.73
N ILE A 107 9.20 8.85 2.48
CA ILE A 107 8.09 9.66 1.98
C ILE A 107 8.40 11.09 2.41
N GLU A 108 8.34 12.05 1.49
CA GLU A 108 8.62 13.46 1.74
C GLU A 108 7.31 14.25 1.57
N GLU A 109 6.98 15.07 2.55
CA GLU A 109 5.95 16.12 2.46
C GLU A 109 6.66 17.45 2.16
N ASP A 110 6.02 18.34 1.39
CA ASP A 110 6.51 19.70 1.15
C ASP A 110 6.27 20.62 2.37
#